data_AF-A0A377TQB0-F1
#
_entry.id   AF-A0A377TQB0-F1
#
_cell.length_a   1.000
_cell.length_b   1.000
_cell.length_c   1.000
_cell.angle_alpha   90.00
_cell.angle_beta   90.00
_cell.angle_gamma   90.00
#
_symmetry.space_group_name_H-M   'P 1'
#
loop_
_entity.id
_entity.type
_entity.pdbx_description
1 polymer ?
#
loop_
_entity_poly.entity_id
_entity_poly.type
_entity_poly.pdbx_seq_one_letter_code
_entity_poly.pdbx_strand_id
1 'polypeptide(L)'
;MASLDIAEKRVPQDGRMALRIGGRAIDVRVSTLPSSHGERVVLRLLDKNSVNLDLLTLGMPPALLDRVDALIARPHGIILVTGPTGSGKSTTLYAALSRLDARERNIMTIEDPVEYELEGIGQTQVNAKSR
;
A
#
# COMPACT_ATOMS: atom_id res chain seq x y z
N MET A 1 18.20 14.48 1.91
CA MET A 1 17.48 13.52 1.03
C MET A 1 17.48 12.16 1.72
N ALA A 2 16.35 11.44 1.72
CA ALA A 2 16.07 10.13 2.35
C ALA A 2 16.51 9.88 3.82
N SER A 3 17.25 10.82 4.43
CA SER A 3 17.80 10.80 5.80
C SER A 3 18.67 9.57 6.09
N LEU A 4 19.47 9.15 5.11
CA LEU A 4 20.45 8.06 5.25
C LEU A 4 21.80 8.61 5.75
N ASP A 5 22.52 7.79 6.53
CA ASP A 5 23.87 8.11 7.00
C ASP A 5 24.90 7.76 5.92
N ILE A 6 25.59 8.77 5.40
CA ILE A 6 26.57 8.62 4.32
C ILE A 6 27.89 8.01 4.82
N ALA A 7 28.18 8.14 6.13
CA ALA A 7 29.39 7.58 6.74
C ALA A 7 29.24 6.08 7.00
N GLU A 8 28.01 5.61 7.24
CA GLU A 8 27.73 4.20 7.49
C GLU A 8 27.45 3.45 6.18
N LYS A 9 28.32 2.51 5.82
CA LYS A 9 28.21 1.71 4.58
C LYS A 9 28.18 0.21 4.84
N ARG A 10 28.18 -0.20 6.10
CA ARG A 10 28.37 -1.60 6.54
C ARG A 10 27.07 -2.26 6.96
N VAL A 11 25.99 -1.50 7.13
CA VAL A 11 24.66 -2.02 7.47
C VAL A 11 23.64 -1.59 6.42
N PRO A 12 22.59 -2.38 6.17
CA PRO A 12 21.47 -1.93 5.34
C PRO A 12 20.82 -0.68 5.92
N GLN A 13 20.39 0.23 5.04
CA GLN A 13 19.64 1.42 5.45
C GLN A 13 18.39 1.59 4.60
N ASP A 14 17.29 1.99 5.23
CA ASP A 14 16.02 2.28 4.57
C ASP A 14 15.59 3.71 4.85
N GLY A 15 15.15 4.41 3.81
CA GLY A 15 14.73 5.80 3.87
C GLY A 15 13.54 6.09 2.97
N ARG A 16 12.88 7.22 3.21
CA ARG A 16 11.81 7.73 2.35
C ARG A 16 12.08 9.17 1.97
N MET A 17 11.74 9.55 0.74
CA MET A 17 11.77 10.93 0.29
C MET A 17 10.64 11.22 -0.68
N ALA A 18 10.09 12.42 -0.63
CA ALA A 18 9.16 12.91 -1.64
C ALA A 18 9.93 13.66 -2.73
N LEU A 19 9.69 13.33 -4.00
CA LEU A 19 10.24 14.01 -5.16
C LEU A 19 9.11 14.60 -6.01
N ARG A 20 9.37 15.74 -6.65
CA ARG A 20 8.50 16.28 -7.70
C ARG A 20 9.17 16.06 -9.05
N ILE A 21 8.57 15.22 -9.90
CA ILE A 21 9.08 14.90 -11.24
C ILE A 21 7.95 15.15 -12.24
N GLY A 22 8.19 16.01 -13.23
CA GLY A 22 7.19 16.32 -14.26
C GLY A 22 5.86 16.85 -13.70
N GLY A 23 5.91 17.62 -12.61
CA GLY A 23 4.72 18.13 -11.92
C GLY A 23 4.01 17.14 -10.99
N ARG A 24 4.39 15.86 -10.98
CA ARG A 24 3.81 14.82 -10.14
C ARG A 24 4.61 14.64 -8.86
N ALA A 25 3.91 14.45 -7.74
CA ALA A 25 4.52 14.11 -6.45
C ALA A 25 4.69 12.58 -6.38
N ILE A 26 5.93 12.11 -6.23
CA ILE A 26 6.29 10.71 -6.14
C ILE A 26 6.96 10.46 -4.79
N ASP A 27 6.44 9.51 -4.03
CA ASP A 27 7.09 9.01 -2.82
C ASP A 27 8.12 7.95 -3.23
N VAL A 28 9.36 8.10 -2.80
CA VAL A 28 10.44 7.19 -3.15
C VAL A 28 10.93 6.52 -1.88
N ARG A 29 10.84 5.19 -1.85
CA ARG A 29 11.51 4.37 -0.85
C ARG A 29 12.91 4.04 -1.35
N VAL A 30 13.90 4.31 -0.52
CA VAL A 30 15.32 4.07 -0.80
C VAL A 30 15.78 2.97 0.14
N SER A 31 16.42 1.94 -0.38
CA SER A 31 17.05 0.89 0.41
C SER A 31 18.49 0.70 -0.06
N THR A 32 19.46 0.76 0.85
CA THR A 32 20.87 0.47 0.56
C THR A 32 21.25 -0.85 1.22
N LEU A 33 22.05 -1.66 0.53
CA LEU A 33 22.61 -2.90 1.06
C LEU A 33 24.12 -2.96 0.78
N PRO A 34 24.96 -3.27 1.78
CA PRO A 34 26.37 -3.56 1.56
C PRO A 34 26.54 -4.75 0.60
N SER A 35 27.50 -4.65 -0.30
CA SER A 35 27.88 -5.65 -1.30
C SER A 35 29.41 -5.73 -1.38
N SER A 36 29.93 -6.79 -2.01
CA SER A 36 31.38 -6.99 -2.18
C SER A 36 32.07 -5.86 -2.97
N HIS A 37 31.31 -5.12 -3.78
CA HIS A 37 31.82 -4.04 -4.64
C HIS A 37 31.25 -2.66 -4.26
N GLY A 38 30.85 -2.46 -3.00
CA GLY A 38 30.28 -1.19 -2.51
C GLY A 38 28.84 -1.34 -2.03
N GLU A 39 27.98 -0.37 -2.33
CA GLU A 39 26.57 -0.40 -1.92
C GLU A 39 25.65 -0.67 -3.10
N ARG A 40 24.67 -1.56 -2.91
CA ARG A 40 23.56 -1.75 -3.84
C ARG A 40 22.40 -0.87 -3.39
N VAL A 41 21.90 -0.02 -4.28
CA VAL A 41 20.76 0.86 -4.01
C VAL A 41 19.54 0.38 -4.76
N VAL A 42 18.40 0.30 -4.07
CA VAL A 42 17.09 0.03 -4.65
C VAL A 42 16.20 1.24 -4.41
N LEU A 43 15.64 1.79 -5.49
CA LEU A 43 14.64 2.85 -5.44
C LEU A 43 13.29 2.26 -5.84
N ARG A 44 12.30 2.36 -4.96
CA ARG A 44 10.91 2.03 -5.27
C ARG A 44 10.11 3.32 -5.36
N LEU A 45 9.61 3.59 -6.56
CA LEU A 45 8.75 4.74 -6.83
C LEU A 45 7.30 4.37 -6.49
N LEU A 46 6.66 5.21 -5.69
CA LEU A 46 5.25 5.10 -5.31
C LEU A 46 4.57 6.39 -5.75
N ASP A 47 3.69 6.27 -6.72
CA ASP A 47 2.88 7.37 -7.21
C ASP A 47 1.58 7.43 -6.40
N LYS A 48 1.45 8.45 -5.55
CA LYS A 48 0.28 8.62 -4.68
C LYS A 48 -0.97 9.07 -5.45
N ASN A 49 -0.81 9.56 -6.68
CA ASN A 49 -1.91 10.12 -7.47
C ASN A 49 -2.55 9.11 -8.43
N SER A 50 -2.05 7.87 -8.52
CA SER A 50 -2.35 6.99 -9.65
C SER A 50 -3.26 5.79 -9.35
N VAL A 51 -3.83 5.66 -8.15
CA VAL A 51 -4.64 4.47 -7.86
C VAL A 51 -6.12 4.78 -7.98
N ASN A 52 -6.67 4.49 -9.17
CA ASN A 52 -8.11 4.35 -9.34
C ASN A 52 -8.53 3.06 -8.62
N LEU A 53 -9.14 3.20 -7.44
CA LEU A 53 -9.54 2.09 -6.57
C LEU A 53 -10.95 1.60 -6.89
N ASP A 54 -11.15 1.11 -8.12
CA ASP A 54 -12.40 0.50 -8.54
C ASP A 54 -12.17 -0.92 -9.10
N LEU A 55 -12.84 -1.91 -8.52
CA LEU A 55 -12.72 -3.33 -8.90
C LEU A 55 -13.02 -3.57 -10.38
N LEU A 56 -13.96 -2.79 -10.97
CA LEU A 56 -14.24 -2.88 -12.40
C LEU A 56 -13.04 -2.43 -13.23
N THR A 57 -12.41 -1.31 -12.87
CA THR A 57 -11.21 -0.79 -13.55
C THR A 57 -9.98 -1.69 -13.36
N LEU A 58 -9.94 -2.49 -12.30
CA LEU A 58 -8.90 -3.51 -12.08
C LEU A 58 -9.05 -4.75 -12.98
N GLY A 59 -10.11 -4.82 -13.80
CA GLY A 59 -10.35 -5.91 -14.74
C GLY A 59 -11.17 -7.05 -14.16
N MET A 60 -11.89 -6.83 -13.05
CA MET A 60 -12.82 -7.82 -12.52
C MET A 60 -14.03 -7.97 -13.47
N PRO A 61 -14.33 -9.19 -13.98
CA PRO A 61 -15.50 -9.40 -14.83
C PRO A 61 -16.79 -9.05 -14.08
N PRO A 62 -17.83 -8.48 -14.73
CA PRO A 62 -19.05 -8.05 -14.06
C PRO A 62 -19.72 -9.14 -13.20
N ALA A 63 -19.82 -10.37 -13.72
CA ALA A 63 -20.39 -11.48 -12.96
C ALA A 63 -19.59 -11.87 -11.71
N LEU A 64 -18.27 -11.63 -11.70
CA LEU A 64 -17.44 -11.82 -10.51
C LEU A 64 -17.57 -10.64 -9.55
N LEU A 65 -17.67 -9.43 -10.08
CA LEU A 65 -17.89 -8.21 -9.30
C LEU A 65 -19.18 -8.30 -8.49
N ASP A 66 -20.29 -8.72 -9.10
CA ASP A 66 -21.58 -8.91 -8.41
C ASP A 66 -21.46 -9.89 -7.23
N ARG A 67 -20.68 -10.97 -7.41
CA ARG A 67 -20.42 -11.95 -6.35
C ARG A 67 -19.55 -11.37 -5.24
N VAL A 68 -18.55 -10.56 -5.57
CA VAL A 68 -17.70 -9.90 -4.59
C VAL A 68 -18.51 -8.87 -3.80
N ASP A 69 -19.32 -8.05 -4.47
CA ASP A 69 -20.22 -7.07 -3.83
C ASP A 69 -21.18 -7.74 -2.85
N ALA A 70 -21.79 -8.86 -3.26
CA ALA A 70 -22.65 -9.64 -2.38
C ALA A 70 -21.90 -10.24 -1.17
N LEU A 71 -20.60 -10.55 -1.31
CA LEU A 71 -19.77 -11.08 -0.22
C LEU A 71 -19.34 -9.99 0.76
N ILE A 72 -18.87 -8.84 0.27
CA ILE A 72 -18.39 -7.74 1.12
C ILE A 72 -19.55 -7.03 1.86
N ALA A 73 -20.77 -7.09 1.33
CA ALA A 73 -21.96 -6.54 1.98
C ALA A 73 -22.51 -7.42 3.12
N ARG A 74 -21.99 -8.64 3.32
CA ARG A 74 -22.44 -9.52 4.41
C ARG A 74 -22.13 -8.90 5.77
N PRO A 75 -23.02 -9.04 6.77
CA PRO A 75 -22.85 -8.41 8.08
C PRO A 75 -21.65 -8.97 8.87
N HIS A 76 -21.25 -10.22 8.59
CA HIS A 76 -20.10 -10.87 9.20
C HIS A 76 -19.54 -11.96 8.29
N GLY A 77 -18.25 -12.22 8.41
CA GLY A 77 -17.55 -13.27 7.67
C GLY A 77 -16.08 -12.91 7.49
N ILE A 78 -15.30 -13.87 7.02
CA ILE A 78 -13.88 -13.68 6.69
C ILE A 78 -13.73 -13.84 5.18
N ILE A 79 -13.13 -12.86 4.53
CA ILE A 79 -12.73 -12.91 3.12
C ILE A 79 -11.20 -12.94 3.07
N LEU A 80 -10.65 -13.93 2.38
CA LEU A 80 -9.20 -14.10 2.22
C LEU A 80 -8.81 -13.75 0.79
N VAL A 81 -7.95 -12.75 0.64
CA VAL A 81 -7.35 -12.39 -0.65
C VAL A 81 -5.91 -12.92 -0.66
N THR A 82 -5.64 -13.91 -1.51
CA THR A 82 -4.36 -14.64 -1.54
C THR A 82 -3.60 -14.40 -2.84
N GLY A 83 -2.29 -14.70 -2.83
CA GLY A 83 -1.41 -14.51 -3.98
C GLY A 83 0.00 -14.06 -3.59
N PRO A 84 0.99 -14.20 -4.50
CA PRO A 84 2.39 -13.82 -4.22
C PRO A 84 2.57 -12.30 -4.08
N THR A 85 3.74 -11.86 -3.64
CA THR A 85 4.09 -10.43 -3.57
C THR A 85 3.93 -9.77 -4.94
N GLY A 86 3.30 -8.60 -4.98
CA GLY A 86 3.05 -7.87 -6.24
C GLY A 86 1.83 -8.32 -7.04
N SER A 87 1.04 -9.30 -6.58
CA SER A 87 -0.15 -9.79 -7.30
C SER A 87 -1.41 -8.91 -7.17
N GLY A 88 -1.28 -7.66 -6.69
CA GLY A 88 -2.43 -6.74 -6.56
C GLY A 88 -3.34 -6.93 -5.35
N LYS A 89 -3.00 -7.77 -4.36
CA LYS A 89 -3.86 -8.05 -3.18
C LYS A 89 -4.32 -6.80 -2.44
N SER A 90 -3.37 -5.93 -2.07
CA SER A 90 -3.67 -4.69 -1.34
C SER A 90 -4.57 -3.77 -2.17
N THR A 91 -4.30 -3.66 -3.48
CA THR A 91 -5.13 -2.89 -4.41
C THR A 91 -6.57 -3.43 -4.47
N THR A 92 -6.75 -4.75 -4.55
CA THR A 92 -8.08 -5.38 -4.54
C THR A 92 -8.81 -5.14 -3.22
N LEU A 93 -8.12 -5.25 -2.08
CA LEU A 93 -8.71 -4.98 -0.77
C LEU A 93 -9.14 -3.52 -0.63
N TYR A 94 -8.29 -2.58 -1.01
CA TYR A 94 -8.60 -1.14 -0.96
C TYR A 94 -9.78 -0.78 -1.88
N ALA A 95 -9.82 -1.34 -3.09
CA ALA A 95 -10.93 -1.15 -4.01
C ALA A 95 -12.23 -1.75 -3.47
N ALA A 96 -12.18 -2.91 -2.80
CA ALA A 96 -13.36 -3.51 -2.16
C ALA A 96 -13.84 -2.67 -0.97
N LEU A 97 -12.94 -2.18 -0.12
CA LEU A 97 -13.28 -1.30 1.00
C LEU A 97 -13.91 0.02 0.53
N SER A 98 -13.42 0.57 -0.59
CA SER A 98 -13.96 1.81 -1.18
C SER A 98 -15.39 1.67 -1.72
N ARG A 99 -15.90 0.43 -1.84
CA ARG A 99 -17.30 0.15 -2.22
C ARG A 99 -18.25 0.09 -1.03
N LEU A 100 -17.72 0.03 0.20
CA LEU A 100 -18.52 0.03 1.42
C LEU A 100 -18.78 1.46 1.88
N ASP A 101 -20.01 1.77 2.30
CA ASP A 101 -20.32 3.09 2.85
C ASP A 101 -19.79 3.22 4.29
N ALA A 102 -18.68 3.94 4.44
CA ALA A 102 -18.03 4.23 5.72
C ALA A 102 -18.82 5.24 6.59
N ARG A 103 -19.87 5.89 6.07
CA ARG A 103 -20.76 6.75 6.87
C ARG A 103 -21.77 5.93 7.66
N GLU A 104 -22.13 4.75 7.16
CA GLU A 104 -23.03 3.81 7.82
C GLU A 104 -22.30 2.73 8.62
N ARG A 105 -21.00 2.51 8.35
CA ARG A 105 -20.18 1.46 8.96
C ARG A 105 -18.89 2.04 9.52
N ASN A 106 -18.54 1.69 10.75
CA ASN A 106 -17.21 1.95 11.27
C ASN A 106 -16.22 0.92 10.71
N ILE A 107 -15.38 1.32 9.75
CA ILE A 107 -14.41 0.47 9.08
C ILE A 107 -13.00 0.80 9.58
N MET A 108 -12.24 -0.22 10.00
CA MET A 108 -10.90 -0.06 10.54
C MET A 108 -9.91 -1.04 9.88
N THR A 109 -8.66 -0.60 9.67
CA THR A 109 -7.58 -1.44 9.12
C THR A 109 -6.33 -1.42 10.00
N ILE A 110 -5.55 -2.50 9.95
CA ILE A 110 -4.20 -2.59 10.54
C ILE A 110 -3.25 -3.00 9.43
N GLU A 111 -2.22 -2.20 9.18
CA GLU A 111 -1.39 -2.30 7.97
C GLU A 111 0.10 -2.08 8.23
N ASP A 112 0.97 -2.67 7.41
CA ASP A 112 2.43 -2.57 7.54
C ASP A 112 3.12 -2.39 6.17
N PRO A 113 3.33 -1.14 5.69
CA PRO A 113 2.76 0.12 6.17
C PRO A 113 1.39 0.43 5.56
N VAL A 114 0.78 1.55 5.97
CA VAL A 114 -0.35 2.14 5.21
C VAL A 114 0.20 2.66 3.88
N GLU A 115 -0.38 2.23 2.76
CA GLU A 115 0.10 2.56 1.41
C GLU A 115 -0.61 3.79 0.83
N TYR A 116 -1.94 3.88 1.00
CA TYR A 116 -2.78 5.01 0.59
C TYR A 116 -3.80 5.35 1.67
N GLU A 117 -4.21 6.61 1.72
CA GLU A 117 -5.28 7.08 2.60
C GLU A 117 -6.64 6.80 1.95
N LEU A 118 -7.54 6.15 2.71
CA LEU A 118 -8.91 5.87 2.31
C LEU A 118 -9.86 6.77 3.12
N GLU A 119 -10.59 7.63 2.42
CA GLU A 119 -11.51 8.58 3.05
C GLU A 119 -12.56 7.85 3.90
N GLY A 120 -12.73 8.27 5.15
CA GLY A 120 -13.71 7.72 6.09
C GLY A 120 -13.31 6.40 6.76
N ILE A 121 -12.17 5.80 6.41
CA ILE A 121 -11.70 4.53 6.99
C ILE A 121 -10.60 4.80 8.03
N GLY A 122 -10.73 4.22 9.23
CA GLY A 122 -9.73 4.34 10.29
C GLY A 122 -8.53 3.42 10.06
N GLN A 123 -7.45 3.95 9.47
CA GLN A 123 -6.26 3.15 9.13
C GLN A 123 -5.17 3.27 10.22
N THR A 124 -4.75 2.13 10.77
CA THR A 124 -3.68 2.06 11.77
C THR A 124 -2.44 1.40 11.19
N GLN A 125 -1.30 2.07 11.23
CA GLN A 125 -0.02 1.46 10.85
C GLN A 125 0.59 0.67 12.01
N VAL A 126 1.11 -0.52 11.72
CA VAL A 126 1.88 -1.32 12.67
C VAL A 126 3.12 -0.54 13.13
N ASN A 127 3.32 -0.47 14.44
CA ASN A 127 4.51 0.13 15.05
C ASN A 127 5.27 -0.94 15.84
N ALA A 128 6.31 -1.51 15.23
CA ALA A 128 7.15 -2.51 15.89
C ALA A 128 8.06 -1.94 17.00
N LYS A 129 8.14 -0.60 17.15
CA LYS A 129 8.99 0.08 18.14
C LYS A 129 8.26 0.47 19.43
N SER A 130 6.93 0.28 19.51
CA SER A 130 6.18 0.52 20.75
C SER A 130 6.33 -0.67 21.70
N ARG A 131 7.40 -0.65 22.50
CA ARG A 131 7.54 -1.40 23.76
C ARG A 131 8.28 -0.53 24.76
#